data_AF-A0A453ATW9-F1
#
_entry.id   AF-A0A453ATW9-F1
#
_cell.length_a   1.000
_cell.length_b   1.000
_cell.length_c   1.000
_cell.angle_alpha   90.00
_cell.angle_beta   90.00
_cell.angle_gamma   90.00
#
_symmetry.space_group_name_H-M   'P 1'
#
loop_
_entity.id
_entity.type
_entity.pdbx_description
1 polymer ?
#
loop_
_entity_poly.entity_id
_entity_poly.type
_entity_poly.pdbx_seq_one_letter_code
_entity_poly.pdbx_strand_id
1 'polypeptide(L)'
;IYGDITHKAILVDAAGTLLAPTEPMAQVYRTVGEKYGVKYSEDEILMRYRQAYAQPWGRSRLRYVDDGRPFWQHIVSSSTGCSDLQYFEELYHYYTTEKVRENL
;
A
#
# COMPACT_ATOMS: atom_id res chain seq x y z
N ILE A 1 43.84 14.32 -17.13
CA ILE A 1 43.64 13.63 -15.84
C ILE A 1 42.14 13.47 -15.65
N TYR A 2 41.53 12.48 -16.29
CA TYR A 2 40.16 12.07 -15.98
C TYR A 2 40.30 10.62 -15.52
N GLY A 3 40.37 10.46 -14.20
CA GLY A 3 40.48 9.15 -13.57
C GLY A 3 39.20 8.36 -13.79
N ASP A 4 39.36 7.07 -14.06
CA ASP A 4 38.27 6.08 -14.13
C ASP A 4 37.47 6.10 -12.82
N ILE A 5 36.31 6.76 -12.82
CA ILE A 5 35.35 6.61 -11.73
C ILE A 5 34.61 5.29 -11.94
N THR A 6 35.16 4.22 -11.35
CA THR A 6 34.50 2.92 -11.26
C THR A 6 33.59 2.89 -10.04
N HIS A 7 32.30 3.14 -10.25
CA HIS A 7 31.28 2.98 -9.21
C HIS A 7 31.08 1.49 -8.90
N LYS A 8 31.08 1.11 -7.62
CA LYS A 8 30.98 -0.30 -7.18
C LYS A 8 29.57 -0.74 -6.78
N ALA A 9 28.67 0.21 -6.49
CA ALA A 9 27.28 -0.05 -6.15
C ALA A 9 26.42 1.19 -6.40
N ILE A 10 25.12 0.98 -6.59
CA ILE A 10 24.09 2.02 -6.65
C ILE A 10 23.01 1.65 -5.64
N LEU A 11 22.62 2.62 -4.81
CA LEU A 11 21.45 2.50 -3.93
C LEU A 11 20.29 3.25 -4.58
N VAL A 12 19.12 2.64 -4.54
CA VAL A 12 17.90 3.18 -5.14
C VAL A 12 16.75 3.02 -4.15
N ASP A 13 15.87 4.01 -4.12
CA ASP A 13 14.51 3.80 -3.63
C ASP A 13 13.72 3.05 -4.72
N ALA A 14 12.76 2.22 -4.32
CA ALA A 14 11.84 1.61 -5.25
C ALA A 14 10.70 2.58 -5.60
N ALA A 15 10.09 3.20 -4.59
CA ALA A 15 8.86 3.97 -4.77
C ALA A 15 9.13 5.29 -5.52
N GLY A 16 8.42 5.52 -6.62
CA GLY A 16 8.57 6.72 -7.44
C GLY A 16 9.88 6.80 -8.23
N THR A 17 10.76 5.80 -8.11
CA THR A 17 12.00 5.69 -8.89
C THR A 17 11.95 4.49 -9.82
N LEU A 18 11.69 3.29 -9.28
CA LEU A 18 11.58 2.05 -10.05
C LEU A 18 10.13 1.61 -10.24
N LEU A 19 9.27 1.89 -9.26
CA LEU A 19 7.90 1.39 -9.21
C LEU A 19 6.92 2.51 -8.82
N ALA A 20 5.76 2.49 -9.46
CA ALA A 20 4.60 3.28 -9.06
C ALA A 20 3.35 2.39 -9.14
N PRO A 21 2.35 2.58 -8.26
CA PRO A 21 1.07 1.90 -8.39
C PRO A 21 0.43 2.18 -9.75
N THR A 22 -0.08 1.14 -10.40
CA THR A 22 -0.77 1.27 -11.70
C THR A 22 -2.16 1.91 -11.57
N GLU A 23 -2.73 1.87 -10.38
CA GLU A 23 -4.06 2.36 -10.04
C GLU A 23 -3.98 3.14 -8.70
N PRO A 24 -4.74 4.23 -8.52
CA PRO A 24 -4.83 4.93 -7.25
C PRO A 24 -5.31 4.01 -6.12
N MET A 25 -4.62 4.03 -4.97
CA MET A 25 -4.93 3.13 -3.84
C MET A 25 -6.38 3.27 -3.36
N ALA A 26 -6.90 4.50 -3.24
CA ALA A 26 -8.26 4.72 -2.75
C ALA A 26 -9.32 4.14 -3.70
N GLN A 27 -9.07 4.18 -5.01
CA GLN A 27 -9.91 3.53 -6.01
C GLN A 27 -9.91 2.02 -5.81
N VAL A 28 -8.73 1.39 -5.66
CA VAL A 28 -8.61 -0.05 -5.41
C VAL A 28 -9.34 -0.45 -4.13
N TYR A 29 -9.14 0.28 -3.03
CA TYR A 29 -9.81 0.02 -1.76
C TYR A 29 -11.32 0.09 -1.90
N ARG A 30 -11.84 1.10 -2.59
CA ARG A 30 -13.28 1.24 -2.84
C ARG A 30 -13.82 0.10 -3.70
N THR A 31 -13.20 -0.18 -4.85
CA THR A 31 -13.68 -1.20 -5.81
C THR A 31 -13.67 -2.59 -5.20
N VAL A 32 -12.58 -2.99 -4.55
CA VAL A 32 -12.51 -4.30 -3.87
C VAL A 32 -13.47 -4.33 -2.67
N GLY A 33 -13.60 -3.21 -1.95
CA GLY A 33 -14.37 -3.09 -0.72
C GLY A 33 -15.88 -3.03 -0.90
N GLU A 34 -16.38 -2.74 -2.11
CA GLU A 34 -17.81 -2.56 -2.38
C GLU A 34 -18.62 -3.80 -1.97
N LYS A 35 -18.15 -4.99 -2.33
CA LYS A 35 -18.80 -6.27 -1.95
C LYS A 35 -18.72 -6.59 -0.45
N TYR A 36 -17.84 -5.92 0.28
CA TYR A 36 -17.70 -6.01 1.73
C TYR A 36 -18.38 -4.84 2.47
N GLY A 37 -19.16 -4.02 1.75
CA GLY A 37 -19.94 -2.94 2.34
C GLY A 37 -19.17 -1.64 2.59
N VAL A 38 -18.00 -1.44 1.96
CA VAL A 38 -17.32 -0.14 1.97
C VAL A 38 -18.17 0.87 1.20
N LYS A 39 -18.52 1.99 1.86
CA LYS A 39 -19.41 3.04 1.30
C LYS A 39 -18.74 4.40 1.12
N TYR A 40 -17.52 4.56 1.61
CA TYR A 40 -16.80 5.82 1.52
C TYR A 40 -16.40 6.13 0.07
N SER A 41 -16.38 7.41 -0.27
CA SER A 41 -15.82 7.88 -1.53
C SER A 41 -14.30 7.69 -1.55
N GLU A 42 -13.69 7.73 -2.73
CA GLU A 42 -12.23 7.62 -2.87
C GLU A 42 -11.51 8.76 -2.13
N ASP A 43 -12.06 9.98 -2.17
CA ASP A 43 -11.51 11.12 -1.43
C ASP A 43 -11.56 10.91 0.09
N GLU A 44 -12.68 10.37 0.60
CA GLU A 44 -12.83 10.08 2.02
C GLU A 44 -11.88 8.95 2.45
N ILE A 45 -11.76 7.89 1.65
CA ILE A 45 -10.81 6.79 1.90
C ILE A 45 -9.38 7.34 1.92
N LEU A 46 -9.01 8.19 0.96
CA LEU A 46 -7.67 8.78 0.89
C LEU A 46 -7.37 9.69 2.09
N MET A 47 -8.34 10.50 2.51
CA MET A 47 -8.22 11.34 3.70
C MET A 47 -8.00 10.48 4.95
N ARG A 48 -8.84 9.47 5.17
CA ARG A 48 -8.75 8.56 6.32
C ARG A 48 -7.46 7.75 6.31
N TYR A 49 -7.03 7.30 5.13
CA TYR A 49 -5.73 6.64 4.96
C TYR A 49 -4.58 7.51 5.43
N ARG A 50 -4.51 8.77 4.96
CA ARG A 50 -3.46 9.71 5.38
C ARG A 50 -3.47 9.92 6.89
N GLN A 51 -4.67 10.05 7.47
CA GLN A 51 -4.84 10.20 8.91
C GLN A 51 -4.34 8.96 9.67
N ALA A 52 -4.76 7.75 9.28
CA ALA A 52 -4.35 6.50 9.90
C ALA A 52 -2.85 6.25 9.77
N TYR A 53 -2.29 6.48 8.58
CA TYR A 53 -0.87 6.27 8.29
C TYR A 53 0.06 7.23 9.04
N ALA A 54 -0.44 8.42 9.39
CA ALA A 54 0.28 9.41 10.19
C ALA A 54 0.23 9.13 11.69
N GLN A 55 -0.66 8.24 12.17
CA GLN A 55 -0.70 7.89 13.59
C GLN A 55 0.53 7.05 13.99
N PRO A 56 1.00 7.20 15.24
CA PRO A 56 1.97 6.28 15.81
C PRO A 56 1.43 4.85 15.79
N TRP A 57 2.30 3.89 15.46
CA TRP A 57 1.96 2.48 15.47
C TRP A 57 2.93 1.69 16.35
N GLY A 58 2.39 0.93 17.30
CA GLY A 58 3.18 0.18 18.27
C GLY A 58 3.99 1.08 19.20
N ARG A 59 5.02 0.51 19.83
CA ARG A 59 5.92 1.22 20.76
C ARG A 59 7.32 1.49 20.18
N SER A 60 7.52 1.17 18.90
CA SER A 60 8.80 1.26 18.20
C SER A 60 8.77 2.35 17.13
N ARG A 61 9.94 2.82 16.69
CA ARG A 61 10.06 3.66 15.47
C ARG A 61 9.80 2.86 14.20
N LEU A 62 9.92 1.53 14.26
CA LEU A 62 9.59 0.63 13.16
C LEU A 62 8.10 0.32 13.17
N ARG A 63 7.45 0.43 12.00
CA ARG A 63 6.03 0.10 11.84
C ARG A 63 5.78 -1.41 11.95
N TYR A 64 6.76 -2.23 11.62
CA TYR A 64 6.70 -3.68 11.77
C TYR A 64 8.12 -4.24 11.70
N VAL A 65 8.29 -5.43 12.28
CA VAL A 65 9.45 -6.30 12.13
C VAL A 65 8.90 -7.63 11.64
N ASP A 66 9.51 -8.20 10.61
CA ASP A 66 9.06 -9.40 9.90
C ASP A 66 7.72 -9.21 9.19
N ASP A 67 6.59 -9.33 9.90
CA ASP A 67 5.25 -9.30 9.32
C ASP A 67 4.59 -7.92 9.45
N GLY A 68 4.42 -7.25 8.30
CA GLY A 68 3.71 -5.98 8.20
C GLY A 68 2.19 -6.09 8.09
N ARG A 69 1.62 -7.29 7.96
CA ARG A 69 0.18 -7.49 7.76
C ARG A 69 -0.69 -6.91 8.87
N PRO A 70 -0.37 -7.03 10.17
CA PRO A 70 -1.18 -6.41 11.22
C PRO A 70 -1.26 -4.88 11.10
N PHE A 71 -0.15 -4.25 10.72
CA PHE A 71 -0.11 -2.81 10.46
C PHE A 71 -1.01 -2.46 9.27
N TRP A 72 -0.86 -3.16 8.14
CA TRP A 72 -1.66 -2.87 6.95
C TRP A 72 -3.14 -3.17 7.12
N GLN A 73 -3.50 -4.22 7.86
CA GLN A 73 -4.90 -4.53 8.19
C GLN A 73 -5.54 -3.40 9.00
N HIS A 74 -4.81 -2.84 9.97
CA HIS A 74 -5.25 -1.66 10.69
C HIS A 74 -5.47 -0.47 9.77
N ILE A 75 -4.50 -0.17 8.89
CA ILE A 75 -4.62 0.93 7.92
C ILE A 75 -5.83 0.74 7.01
N VAL A 76 -6.03 -0.45 6.43
CA VAL A 76 -7.20 -0.76 5.58
C VAL A 76 -8.50 -0.54 6.35
N SER A 77 -8.61 -1.10 7.55
CA SER A 77 -9.82 -0.97 8.36
C SER A 77 -10.11 0.48 8.73
N SER A 78 -9.11 1.26 9.14
CA SER A 78 -9.28 2.67 9.48
C SER A 78 -9.61 3.54 8.27
N SER A 79 -9.09 3.20 7.10
CA SER A 79 -9.31 3.96 5.86
C SER A 79 -10.70 3.74 5.27
N THR A 80 -11.25 2.54 5.43
CA THR A 80 -12.43 2.07 4.69
C THR A 80 -13.66 1.87 5.57
N GLY A 81 -13.46 1.81 6.89
CA GLY A 81 -14.51 1.47 7.85
C GLY A 81 -14.89 -0.02 7.86
N CYS A 82 -14.22 -0.87 7.07
CA CYS A 82 -14.48 -2.29 7.00
C CYS A 82 -13.39 -3.10 7.70
N SER A 83 -13.77 -3.90 8.69
CA SER A 83 -12.86 -4.78 9.44
C SER A 83 -12.97 -6.25 9.02
N ASP A 84 -13.66 -6.54 7.91
CA ASP A 84 -13.76 -7.90 7.37
C ASP A 84 -12.35 -8.39 6.98
N LEU A 85 -11.95 -9.55 7.52
CA LEU A 85 -10.64 -10.12 7.24
C LEU A 85 -10.51 -10.53 5.76
N GLN A 86 -11.57 -11.05 5.14
CA GLN A 86 -11.54 -11.46 3.73
C GLN A 86 -11.33 -10.27 2.80
N TYR A 87 -11.84 -9.09 3.17
CA TYR A 87 -11.56 -7.85 2.43
C TYR A 87 -10.07 -7.50 2.46
N PHE A 88 -9.44 -7.58 3.64
CA PHE A 88 -8.01 -7.36 3.76
C PHE A 88 -7.20 -8.38 2.96
N GLU A 89 -7.55 -9.67 3.04
CA GLU A 89 -6.86 -10.73 2.29
C GLU A 89 -6.93 -10.51 0.78
N GLU A 90 -8.08 -10.08 0.25
CA GLU A 90 -8.22 -9.80 -1.18
C GLU A 90 -7.41 -8.58 -1.63
N LEU A 91 -7.40 -7.51 -0.84
CA LEU A 91 -6.52 -6.37 -1.08
C LEU A 91 -5.04 -6.77 -1.02
N TYR A 92 -4.66 -7.60 -0.05
CA TYR A 92 -3.30 -8.08 0.08
C TYR A 92 -2.90 -8.93 -1.12
N HIS A 93 -3.77 -9.84 -1.56
CA HIS A 93 -3.58 -10.62 -2.77
C HIS A 93 -3.43 -9.73 -4.01
N TYR A 94 -4.29 -8.72 -4.17
CA TYR A 94 -4.24 -7.75 -5.27
C TYR A 94 -2.85 -7.10 -5.42
N TYR A 95 -2.20 -6.72 -4.31
CA TYR A 95 -0.88 -6.07 -4.34
C TYR A 95 0.30 -7.04 -4.37
N THR A 96 0.07 -8.32 -4.09
CA THR A 96 1.14 -9.33 -4.06
C THR A 96 1.20 -10.19 -5.32
N THR A 97 0.12 -10.23 -6.10
CA THR A 97 0.10 -10.86 -7.42
C THR A 97 0.52 -9.90 -8.52
N GLU A 98 1.32 -10.38 -9.47
CA GLU A 98 1.45 -9.72 -10.76
C GLU A 98 0.07 -9.66 -11.42
N LYS A 99 -0.51 -8.46 -11.52
CA LYS A 99 -1.46 -8.20 -12.60
C LYS A 99 -0.64 -8.18 -13.89
N VAL A 100 -0.46 -9.34 -14.50
CA VAL A 100 -0.07 -9.40 -15.92
C VAL A 100 -1.18 -8.64 -16.66
N ARG A 101 -0.88 -7.43 -17.10
CA ARG A 101 -1.73 -6.75 -18.07
C ARG A 101 -1.57 -7.54 -19.37
N GLU A 102 -2.41 -8.55 -19.57
CA GLU A 102 -2.71 -9.07 -20.90
C GLU A 102 -3.46 -7.95 -21.64
N ASN A 103 -2.69 -7.00 -22.17
CA ASN A 103 -3.20 -6.11 -23.20
C ASN A 103 -3.15 -6.90 -24.52
N LEU A 104 -4.31 -7.43 -24.92
CA LEU A 104 -4.67 -7.63 -26.33
C LEU A 104 -4.82 -6.26 -27.02
#